data_AF-A0A9Q4C5X3-F1
#
_entry.id   AF-A0A9Q4C5X3-F1
#
_cell.length_a   1.000
_cell.length_b   1.000
_cell.length_c   1.000
_cell.angle_alpha   90.00
_cell.angle_beta   90.00
_cell.angle_gamma   90.00
#
_symmetry.space_group_name_H-M   'P 1'
#
loop_
_entity.id
_entity.type
_entity.pdbx_description
1 polymer ?
#
loop_
_entity_poly.entity_id
_entity_poly.type
_entity_poly.pdbx_seq_one_letter_code
_entity_poly.pdbx_strand_id
1 'polypeptide(L)'
;MYCPSCGEEVSDDSAYCSRCGESLDGGTSVSSGWDTEGVGAGDAGTRVGDSGDTTMGALTHLIALVTWILGPLVVYIVTEDGFVKENSRNALNWQIAFTVYSIISAFLILIVIGVLFLVVLGILNLVFCVIAAVKASDGETWEYPFTPDLV
;
A
#
# COMPACT_ATOMS: atom_id res chain seq x y z
N MET A 1 -9.19 10.57 -22.39
CA MET A 1 -7.96 10.03 -23.03
C MET A 1 -8.07 8.53 -23.26
N TYR A 2 -7.16 7.88 -24.02
CA TYR A 2 -7.20 6.43 -24.23
C TYR A 2 -6.12 5.73 -23.41
N CYS A 3 -6.46 4.59 -22.78
CA CYS A 3 -5.49 3.77 -22.04
C CYS A 3 -4.41 3.21 -22.99
N PRO A 4 -3.11 3.37 -22.70
CA PRO A 4 -2.03 2.86 -23.57
C PRO A 4 -1.93 1.34 -23.59
N SER A 5 -2.44 0.67 -22.56
CA SER A 5 -2.37 -0.78 -22.38
C SER A 5 -3.53 -1.51 -23.07
N CYS A 6 -4.76 -1.00 -22.95
CA CYS A 6 -5.97 -1.69 -23.46
C CYS A 6 -6.81 -0.91 -24.48
N GLY A 7 -6.53 0.38 -24.70
CA GLY A 7 -7.23 1.22 -25.68
C GLY A 7 -8.65 1.65 -25.30
N GLU A 8 -9.08 1.42 -24.05
CA GLU A 8 -10.37 1.90 -23.55
C GLU A 8 -10.39 3.44 -23.45
N GLU A 9 -11.57 4.04 -23.67
CA GLU A 9 -11.77 5.47 -23.41
C GLU A 9 -11.87 5.69 -21.90
N VAL A 10 -10.94 6.47 -21.35
CA VAL A 10 -10.87 6.78 -19.93
C VAL A 10 -11.03 8.27 -19.72
N SER A 11 -11.75 8.65 -18.67
CA SER A 11 -11.87 10.05 -18.24
C SER A 11 -10.49 10.66 -17.99
N ASP A 12 -10.30 11.93 -18.32
CA ASP A 12 -8.99 12.59 -18.16
C ASP A 12 -8.54 12.70 -16.68
N ASP A 13 -9.47 12.53 -15.73
CA ASP A 13 -9.20 12.61 -14.28
C ASP A 13 -8.97 11.24 -13.62
N SER A 14 -8.95 10.12 -14.36
CA SER A 14 -8.78 8.79 -13.75
C SER A 14 -7.32 8.43 -13.56
N ALA A 15 -6.92 8.11 -12.33
CA ALA A 15 -5.59 7.56 -12.03
C ALA A 15 -5.41 6.13 -12.59
N TYR A 16 -6.46 5.30 -12.60
CA TYR A 16 -6.39 3.93 -13.10
C TYR A 16 -7.41 3.67 -14.21
N CYS A 17 -7.04 2.82 -15.17
CA CYS A 17 -7.98 2.33 -16.17
C CYS A 17 -8.97 1.34 -15.55
N SER A 18 -10.26 1.62 -15.63
CA SER A 18 -11.34 0.77 -15.11
C SER A 18 -11.47 -0.60 -15.80
N ARG A 19 -10.83 -0.77 -16.97
CA ARG A 19 -10.90 -2.02 -17.74
C ARG A 19 -9.72 -2.95 -17.54
N CYS A 20 -8.51 -2.40 -17.36
CA CYS A 20 -7.29 -3.21 -17.27
C CYS A 20 -6.42 -2.91 -16.05
N GLY A 21 -6.80 -1.92 -15.23
CA GLY A 21 -6.08 -1.54 -14.02
C GLY A 21 -4.72 -0.86 -14.24
N GLU A 22 -4.38 -0.50 -15.48
CA GLU A 22 -3.15 0.24 -15.80
C GLU A 22 -3.18 1.62 -15.13
N SER A 23 -2.07 2.03 -14.49
CA SER A 23 -1.90 3.40 -14.02
C SER A 23 -1.73 4.35 -15.21
N LEU A 24 -2.50 5.42 -15.21
CA LEU A 24 -2.62 6.36 -16.33
C LEU A 24 -1.83 7.66 -16.10
N ASP A 25 -1.47 7.85 -14.84
CA ASP A 25 -0.56 8.82 -14.30
C ASP A 25 0.89 8.38 -14.58
N GLY A 26 1.49 8.92 -15.63
CA GLY A 26 2.95 8.96 -15.80
C GLY A 26 3.68 9.80 -14.72
N GLY A 27 3.07 9.95 -13.54
CA GLY A 27 3.60 10.66 -12.38
C GLY A 27 4.39 9.70 -11.53
N THR A 28 5.69 9.98 -11.43
CA THR A 28 6.62 9.42 -10.46
C THR A 28 5.92 8.95 -9.19
N SER A 29 6.18 7.70 -8.78
CA SER A 29 6.17 7.33 -7.37
C SER A 29 6.77 8.50 -6.59
N VAL A 30 5.97 9.16 -5.76
CA VAL A 30 6.45 10.28 -4.94
C VAL A 30 7.34 9.67 -3.87
N SER A 31 8.57 9.40 -4.28
CA SER A 31 9.66 9.04 -3.41
C SER A 31 10.03 10.29 -2.61
N SER A 32 9.55 10.38 -1.38
CA SER A 32 10.16 11.23 -0.35
C SER A 32 9.53 10.82 0.97
N GLY A 33 10.32 10.34 1.93
CA GLY A 33 11.27 11.21 2.61
C GLY A 33 10.56 11.78 3.82
N TRP A 34 11.13 11.61 5.01
CA TRP A 34 10.52 12.01 6.27
C TRP A 34 10.48 13.52 6.45
N ASP A 35 9.66 14.21 5.67
CA ASP A 35 9.41 15.63 5.83
C ASP A 35 8.08 15.79 6.57
N THR A 36 8.20 16.02 7.87
CA THR A 36 7.10 16.40 8.75
C THR A 36 6.93 17.90 8.71
N GLU A 37 6.33 18.43 7.64
CA GLU A 37 5.82 19.79 7.59
C GLU A 37 4.48 19.82 6.84
N GLY A 38 3.37 19.90 7.59
CA GLY A 38 2.07 20.27 7.01
C GLY A 38 0.96 19.25 7.26
N VAL A 39 0.18 19.50 8.30
CA VAL A 39 -1.27 19.32 8.20
C VAL A 39 -1.73 20.32 7.13
N GLY A 40 -1.85 19.86 5.88
CA GLY A 40 -2.19 20.67 4.73
C GLY A 40 -3.26 19.97 3.90
N ALA A 41 -4.49 20.43 4.05
CA ALA A 41 -5.59 20.08 3.17
C ALA A 41 -5.24 20.46 1.71
N GLY A 42 -5.53 19.54 0.79
CA GLY A 42 -5.65 19.82 -0.63
C GLY A 42 -4.54 19.22 -1.49
N ASP A 43 -4.78 18.01 -2.00
CA ASP A 43 -5.09 17.97 -3.43
C ASP A 43 -6.38 17.16 -3.64
N ALA A 44 -7.37 17.86 -4.16
CA ALA A 44 -8.68 17.33 -4.47
C ALA A 44 -8.65 16.88 -5.92
N GLY A 45 -8.47 15.58 -6.14
CA GLY A 45 -8.52 14.98 -7.47
C GLY A 45 -7.74 13.69 -7.44
N THR A 46 -8.29 12.62 -6.88
CA THR A 46 -9.04 11.66 -7.69
C THR A 46 -9.84 10.77 -6.75
N ARG A 47 -11.17 10.85 -6.77
CA ARG A 47 -12.00 9.83 -6.10
C ARG A 47 -12.01 8.60 -7.01
N VAL A 48 -10.97 7.77 -6.96
CA VAL A 48 -11.03 6.46 -7.60
C VAL A 48 -11.90 5.57 -6.71
N GLY A 49 -12.98 5.05 -7.29
CA GLY A 49 -13.65 3.89 -6.74
C GLY A 49 -15.06 4.17 -6.25
N ASP A 50 -15.96 3.29 -6.67
CA ASP A 50 -17.21 3.07 -5.97
C ASP A 50 -16.92 2.74 -4.50
N SER A 51 -17.90 2.91 -3.61
CA SER A 51 -17.77 2.61 -2.17
C SER A 51 -17.21 1.19 -1.87
N GLY A 52 -17.35 0.25 -2.81
CA GLY A 52 -16.76 -1.07 -2.75
C GLY A 52 -15.22 -1.09 -2.84
N ASP A 53 -14.61 -0.25 -3.69
CA ASP A 53 -13.19 -0.32 -4.01
C ASP A 53 -12.33 0.25 -2.88
N THR A 54 -12.76 1.36 -2.26
CA THR A 54 -12.08 1.94 -1.08
C THR A 54 -12.16 1.01 0.13
N THR A 55 -13.30 0.32 0.31
CA THR A 55 -13.47 -0.70 1.34
C THR A 55 -12.52 -1.88 1.11
N MET A 56 -12.39 -2.35 -0.14
CA MET A 56 -11.49 -3.44 -0.49
C MET A 56 -10.01 -3.04 -0.34
N GLY A 57 -9.65 -1.80 -0.70
CA GLY A 57 -8.31 -1.25 -0.46
C GLY A 57 -7.96 -1.22 1.02
N ALA A 58 -8.87 -0.71 1.86
CA ALA A 58 -8.68 -0.67 3.31
C ALA A 58 -8.59 -2.07 3.92
N LEU A 59 -9.46 -2.99 3.48
CA LEU A 59 -9.49 -4.37 3.94
C LEU A 59 -8.17 -5.10 3.64
N THR A 60 -7.52 -4.77 2.52
CA THR A 60 -6.25 -5.41 2.14
C THR A 60 -5.15 -5.20 3.18
N HIS A 61 -5.03 -3.99 3.73
CA HIS A 61 -4.06 -3.68 4.78
C HIS A 61 -4.40 -4.37 6.10
N LEU A 62 -5.69 -4.53 6.42
CA LEU A 62 -6.16 -5.24 7.62
C LEU A 62 -5.98 -6.76 7.49
N ILE A 63 -6.24 -7.31 6.31
CA ILE A 63 -6.00 -8.72 6.00
C ILE A 63 -4.50 -9.01 6.09
N ALA A 64 -3.64 -8.11 5.62
CA ALA A 64 -2.19 -8.25 5.74
C ALA A 64 -1.72 -8.37 7.20
N LEU A 65 -2.38 -7.66 8.14
CA LEU A 65 -2.08 -7.77 9.56
C LEU A 65 -2.32 -9.17 10.14
N VAL A 66 -3.37 -9.86 9.69
CA VAL A 66 -3.80 -11.17 10.23
C VAL A 66 -3.18 -12.34 9.46
N THR A 67 -3.10 -12.21 8.15
CA THR A 67 -2.69 -13.29 7.23
C THR A 67 -1.28 -13.10 6.68
N TRP A 68 -0.60 -12.05 7.11
CA TRP A 68 0.76 -11.72 6.72
C TRP A 68 0.87 -11.46 5.20
N ILE A 69 1.89 -12.00 4.54
CA ILE A 69 2.13 -11.91 3.09
C ILE A 69 0.99 -12.55 2.27
N LEU A 70 0.34 -13.60 2.78
CA LEU A 70 -0.57 -14.43 1.97
C LEU A 70 -1.84 -13.67 1.57
N GLY A 71 -2.42 -12.91 2.47
CA GLY A 71 -3.63 -12.14 2.19
C GLY A 71 -3.47 -11.08 1.09
N PRO A 72 -2.54 -10.10 1.22
CA PRO A 72 -2.32 -9.11 0.19
C PRO A 72 -1.85 -9.75 -1.12
N LEU A 73 -1.10 -10.86 -1.08
CA LEU A 73 -0.74 -11.60 -2.29
C LEU A 73 -1.97 -12.15 -3.03
N VAL A 74 -2.91 -12.74 -2.30
CA VAL A 74 -4.17 -13.23 -2.90
C VAL A 74 -4.95 -12.07 -3.49
N VAL A 75 -5.08 -10.95 -2.77
CA VAL A 75 -5.77 -9.76 -3.30
C VAL A 75 -5.08 -9.25 -4.56
N TYR A 76 -3.75 -9.13 -4.55
CA TYR A 76 -2.95 -8.61 -5.67
C TYR A 76 -3.13 -9.41 -6.97
N ILE A 77 -3.29 -10.73 -6.86
CA ILE A 77 -3.48 -11.61 -8.02
C ILE A 77 -4.94 -11.64 -8.49
N VAL A 78 -5.90 -11.53 -7.56
CA VAL A 78 -7.33 -11.70 -7.86
C VAL A 78 -7.99 -10.41 -8.35
N THR A 79 -7.55 -9.25 -7.86
CA THR A 79 -8.18 -7.98 -8.18
C THR A 79 -7.79 -7.49 -9.58
N GLU A 80 -8.80 -7.08 -10.36
CA GLU A 80 -8.61 -6.40 -11.64
C GLU A 80 -8.67 -4.87 -11.48
N ASP A 81 -9.18 -4.39 -10.34
CA ASP A 81 -9.22 -2.97 -10.02
C ASP A 81 -7.82 -2.44 -9.68
N GLY A 82 -7.41 -1.37 -10.36
CA GLY A 82 -6.07 -0.79 -10.24
C GLY A 82 -5.80 -0.18 -8.85
N PHE A 83 -6.82 0.41 -8.22
CA PHE A 83 -6.68 1.02 -6.90
C PHE A 83 -6.48 -0.03 -5.80
N VAL A 84 -7.30 -1.09 -5.81
CA VAL A 84 -7.16 -2.22 -4.89
C VAL A 84 -5.84 -2.95 -5.17
N LYS A 85 -5.45 -3.07 -6.44
CA LYS A 85 -4.18 -3.69 -6.83
C LYS A 85 -2.99 -2.92 -6.26
N GLU A 86 -2.95 -1.60 -6.38
CA GLU A 86 -1.86 -0.79 -5.83
C GLU A 86 -1.81 -0.84 -4.30
N ASN A 87 -2.96 -0.80 -3.62
CA ASN A 87 -3.03 -1.01 -2.18
C ASN A 87 -2.49 -2.39 -1.75
N SER A 88 -2.83 -3.43 -2.51
CA SER A 88 -2.35 -4.79 -2.25
C SER A 88 -0.85 -4.96 -2.52
N ARG A 89 -0.32 -4.27 -3.52
CA ARG A 89 1.11 -4.17 -3.83
C ARG A 89 1.88 -3.53 -2.67
N ASN A 90 1.40 -2.38 -2.18
CA ASN A 90 1.97 -1.68 -1.04
C ASN A 90 1.94 -2.51 0.25
N ALA A 91 0.81 -3.17 0.54
CA ALA A 91 0.69 -4.08 1.67
C ALA A 91 1.65 -5.29 1.55
N LEU A 92 1.80 -5.85 0.34
CA LEU A 92 2.68 -6.99 0.09
C LEU A 92 4.15 -6.62 0.28
N ASN A 93 4.59 -5.50 -0.32
CA ASN A 93 5.93 -4.96 -0.15
C ASN A 93 6.25 -4.74 1.34
N TRP A 94 5.32 -4.17 2.11
CA TRP A 94 5.49 -3.97 3.55
C TRP A 94 5.63 -5.29 4.31
N GLN A 95 4.77 -6.28 4.07
CA GLN A 95 4.85 -7.57 4.77
C GLN A 95 6.16 -8.31 4.45
N ILE A 96 6.69 -8.17 3.23
CA ILE A 96 8.00 -8.72 2.86
C ILE A 96 9.11 -7.98 3.63
N ALA A 97 9.12 -6.65 3.61
CA ALA A 97 10.12 -5.84 4.32
C ALA A 97 10.09 -6.12 5.84
N PHE A 98 8.89 -6.15 6.43
CA PHE A 98 8.66 -6.48 7.83
C PHE A 98 9.19 -7.88 8.20
N THR A 99 9.01 -8.87 7.31
CA THR A 99 9.56 -10.22 7.50
C THR A 99 11.08 -10.18 7.54
N VAL A 100 11.72 -9.46 6.62
CA VAL A 100 13.18 -9.32 6.59
C VAL A 100 13.69 -8.65 7.86
N TYR A 101 13.06 -7.56 8.31
CA TYR A 101 13.42 -6.89 9.56
C TYR A 101 13.22 -7.77 10.79
N SER A 102 12.17 -8.59 10.79
CA SER A 102 11.90 -9.55 11.86
C SER A 102 12.95 -10.66 11.91
N ILE A 103 13.40 -11.17 10.76
CA ILE A 103 14.48 -12.17 10.68
C ILE A 103 15.80 -11.58 11.20
N ILE A 104 16.16 -10.37 10.78
CA ILE A 104 17.36 -9.68 11.26
C ILE A 104 17.27 -9.52 12.79
N SER A 105 16.14 -9.03 13.29
CA SER A 105 15.91 -8.84 14.72
C SER A 105 15.96 -10.16 15.51
N ALA A 106 15.50 -11.28 14.92
CA ALA A 106 15.58 -12.60 15.52
C ALA A 106 17.04 -13.04 15.72
N PHE A 107 17.95 -12.75 14.77
CA PHE A 107 19.38 -13.00 14.98
C PHE A 107 19.96 -12.11 16.10
N LEU A 108 19.50 -10.87 16.23
CA LEU A 108 19.91 -9.96 17.31
C LEU A 108 19.42 -10.40 18.70
N ILE A 109 18.48 -11.35 18.81
CA ILE A 109 18.05 -11.92 20.11
C ILE A 109 19.22 -12.61 20.81
N LEU A 110 20.18 -13.17 20.07
CA LEU A 110 21.39 -13.80 20.65
C LEU A 110 22.21 -12.81 21.50
N ILE A 111 22.03 -11.51 21.29
CA ILE A 111 22.69 -10.41 22.00
C ILE A 111 21.69 -9.71 22.98
N VAL A 112 20.55 -10.34 23.29
CA VAL A 112 19.47 -9.88 24.20
C VAL A 112 18.68 -8.65 23.70
N ILE A 113 19.25 -7.81 22.84
CA ILE A 113 18.63 -6.59 22.30
C ILE A 113 17.50 -6.89 21.30
N GLY A 114 17.51 -8.05 20.65
CA GLY A 114 16.54 -8.40 19.60
C GLY A 114 15.07 -8.42 20.05
N VAL A 115 14.79 -8.73 21.31
CA VAL A 115 13.41 -8.75 21.83
C VAL A 115 12.79 -7.35 21.81
N LEU A 116 13.55 -6.32 22.19
CA LEU A 116 13.06 -4.94 22.17
C LEU A 116 12.76 -4.48 20.73
N PHE A 117 13.64 -4.84 19.78
CA PHE A 117 13.43 -4.54 18.37
C PHE A 117 12.17 -5.21 17.81
N LEU A 118 11.91 -6.48 18.14
CA LEU A 118 10.70 -7.18 17.70
C LEU A 118 9.42 -6.52 18.23
N VAL A 119 9.42 -6.05 19.49
CA VAL A 119 8.26 -5.33 20.05
C VAL A 119 8.03 -4.02 19.31
N VAL A 120 9.09 -3.23 19.07
CA VAL A 120 9.00 -1.97 18.32
C VAL A 120 8.50 -2.22 16.89
N LEU A 121 9.06 -3.21 16.20
CA LEU A 121 8.65 -3.63 14.87
C LEU A 121 7.17 -4.05 14.84
N GLY A 122 6.70 -4.84 15.80
CA GLY A 122 5.29 -5.23 15.90
C GLY A 122 4.34 -4.05 16.05
N ILE A 123 4.73 -3.04 16.84
CA ILE A 123 3.95 -1.79 16.99
C ILE A 123 3.95 -1.00 15.67
N LEU A 124 5.10 -0.86 15.01
CA LEU A 124 5.19 -0.18 13.72
C LEU A 124 4.31 -0.85 12.66
N ASN A 125 4.33 -2.19 12.58
CA ASN A 125 3.46 -2.95 11.67
C ASN A 125 1.98 -2.68 11.92
N LEU A 126 1.54 -2.69 13.18
CA LEU A 126 0.15 -2.36 13.51
C LEU A 126 -0.21 -0.93 13.10
N VAL A 127 0.62 0.04 13.47
CA VAL A 127 0.35 1.47 13.19
C VAL A 127 0.33 1.74 11.69
N PHE A 128 1.31 1.23 10.94
CA PHE A 128 1.38 1.46 9.49
C PHE A 128 0.23 0.79 8.75
N CYS A 129 -0.15 -0.44 9.09
CA CYS A 129 -1.33 -1.07 8.48
C CYS A 129 -2.61 -0.28 8.76
N VAL A 130 -2.77 0.31 9.94
CA VAL A 130 -3.93 1.15 10.27
C VAL A 130 -3.91 2.46 9.48
N ILE A 131 -2.77 3.14 9.36
CA ILE A 131 -2.65 4.38 8.57
C ILE A 131 -2.96 4.10 7.10
N ALA A 132 -2.40 3.02 6.55
CA ALA A 132 -2.65 2.60 5.17
C ALA A 132 -4.13 2.25 4.95
N ALA A 133 -4.77 1.58 5.90
CA ALA A 133 -6.20 1.27 5.82
C ALA A 133 -7.08 2.53 5.84
N VAL A 134 -6.76 3.51 6.71
CA VAL A 134 -7.49 4.79 6.76
C VAL A 134 -7.32 5.56 5.45
N LYS A 135 -6.08 5.68 4.93
CA LYS A 135 -5.83 6.34 3.65
C LYS A 135 -6.53 5.66 2.49
N ALA A 136 -6.53 4.33 2.45
CA ALA A 136 -7.26 3.57 1.44
C ALA A 136 -8.78 3.80 1.55
N SER A 137 -9.32 3.98 2.76
CA SER A 137 -10.74 4.33 2.94
C SER A 137 -11.08 5.74 2.45
N ASP A 138 -10.10 6.66 2.47
CA ASP A 138 -10.20 8.00 1.89
C ASP A 138 -10.01 8.00 0.36
N GLY A 139 -9.67 6.85 -0.24
CA GLY A 139 -9.42 6.70 -1.68
C GLY A 139 -7.98 6.99 -2.09
N GLU A 140 -7.04 7.03 -1.14
CA GLU A 140 -5.62 7.26 -1.37
C GLU A 140 -4.82 5.95 -1.30
N THR A 141 -3.84 5.79 -2.19
CA THR A 141 -2.82 4.75 -2.06
C THR A 141 -1.68 5.29 -1.18
N TRP A 142 -1.20 4.46 -0.25
CA TRP A 142 -0.13 4.86 0.66
C TRP A 142 1.03 3.87 0.65
N GLU A 143 2.20 4.38 0.31
CA GLU A 143 3.45 3.63 0.36
C GLU A 143 3.98 3.60 1.80
N TYR A 144 4.35 2.40 2.26
CA TYR A 144 4.86 2.20 3.61
C TYR A 144 6.29 2.74 3.72
N PRO A 145 6.59 3.61 4.71
CA PRO A 145 7.95 4.10 4.92
C PRO A 145 8.95 2.97 5.13
N PHE A 146 10.16 3.14 4.59
CA PHE A 146 11.23 2.14 4.62
C PHE A 146 10.93 0.83 3.90
N THR A 147 9.98 0.83 2.99
CA THR A 147 9.66 -0.36 2.20
C THR A 147 10.30 -0.24 0.82
N PRO A 148 11.19 -1.16 0.43
CA PRO A 148 11.66 -1.21 -0.94
C PRO A 148 10.54 -1.67 -1.88
N ASP A 149 10.60 -1.21 -3.12
CA ASP A 149 9.67 -1.65 -4.14
C ASP A 149 10.14 -2.98 -4.76
N LEU A 150 9.39 -4.06 -4.53
CA LEU A 150 9.81 -5.43 -4.86
C LEU A 150 8.92 -6.17 -5.85
N VAL A 151 7.65 -5.76 -6.00
CA VAL A 151 6.62 -6.47 -6.78
C VAL A 151 6.01 -5.63 -7.88
#